data_AF-W9VW94-F1
#
_entry.id   AF-W9VW94-F1
#
_cell.length_a   1.000
_cell.length_b   1.000
_cell.length_c   1.000
_cell.angle_alpha   90.00
_cell.angle_beta   90.00
_cell.angle_gamma   90.00
#
_symmetry.space_group_name_H-M   'P 1'
#
loop_
_entity.id
_entity.type
_entity.pdbx_description
1 polymer ?
#
loop_
_entity_poly.entity_id
_entity_poly.type
_entity_poly.pdbx_seq_one_letter_code
_entity_poly.pdbx_strand_id
1 'polypeptide(L)'
;MGRKLANFGSAIETLEKELDETFDVFVEAIRPNPLAAKANATLLLRRSRDILDLQTQITDFRKGVVDLVRRDLARLNAAFPNVVPSYNLMFHLHFDILGYRAVSVRLADVLKLGSQLLNPQDPSFSVQRQGLKMIQFVHRESIACIEFCKDTLTDPLLMTNPSVEAEIRLQQLQFLLFARSTRVRLVHLGSPVEDTAPAMDVDAIKDSLDAATKLVRSSLRTCAPFGQTARDFANIFASADEVPSSSPIPAIKNAHVRETEKLWGQHRLGHLRTCAKNHVYSSKTFSDACPECGKGAQISSNEVFRKSSKHLFEIQFLEAMHAKSASARHVEPPKAEGAARDRSENDGPVLREEAEEALGQPTRELTQEERFLRAMRNGLPKIQGGRTGV
;
A
#
# COMPACT_ATOMS: atom_id res chain seq x y z
N MET A 1 15.68 6.99 11.32
CA MET A 1 14.91 6.58 10.12
C MET A 1 15.45 5.29 9.53
N GLY A 2 16.71 5.23 9.08
CA GLY A 2 17.30 4.00 8.50
C GLY A 2 17.11 2.71 9.32
N ARG A 3 17.30 2.75 10.65
CA ARG A 3 16.99 1.60 11.53
C ARG A 3 15.54 1.11 11.45
N LYS A 4 14.58 2.04 11.41
CA LYS A 4 13.15 1.70 11.34
C LYS A 4 12.79 1.15 9.96
N LEU A 5 13.37 1.72 8.90
CA LEU A 5 13.25 1.21 7.54
C LEU A 5 13.71 -0.26 7.45
N ALA A 6 14.93 -0.55 7.92
CA ALA A 6 15.48 -1.91 7.93
C ALA A 6 14.64 -2.89 8.75
N ASN A 7 14.21 -2.47 9.95
CA ASN A 7 13.42 -3.33 10.83
C ASN A 7 12.06 -3.67 10.24
N PHE A 8 11.36 -2.70 9.65
CA PHE A 8 10.08 -2.97 9.00
C PHE A 8 10.25 -3.81 7.73
N GLY A 9 11.28 -3.57 6.93
CA GLY A 9 11.62 -4.43 5.79
C GLY A 9 11.80 -5.89 6.22
N SER A 10 12.62 -6.13 7.25
CA SER A 10 12.84 -7.47 7.81
C SER A 10 11.58 -8.09 8.43
N ALA A 11 10.71 -7.29 9.06
CA ALA A 11 9.47 -7.77 9.64
C ALA A 11 8.48 -8.24 8.56
N ILE A 12 8.37 -7.51 7.44
CA ILE A 12 7.53 -7.94 6.30
C ILE A 12 8.00 -9.29 5.77
N GLU A 13 9.31 -9.48 5.58
CA GLU A 13 9.87 -10.75 5.09
C GLU A 13 9.62 -11.91 6.06
N THR A 14 9.74 -11.63 7.37
CA THR A 14 9.51 -12.64 8.40
C THR A 14 8.04 -13.08 8.38
N LEU A 15 7.11 -12.14 8.28
CA LEU A 15 5.68 -12.43 8.21
C LEU A 15 5.29 -13.12 6.89
N GLU A 16 5.85 -12.72 5.75
CA GLU A 16 5.64 -13.39 4.46
C GLU A 16 6.02 -14.87 4.56
N LYS A 17 7.21 -15.15 5.11
CA LYS A 17 7.71 -16.50 5.31
C LYS A 17 6.83 -17.30 6.29
N GLU A 18 6.45 -16.70 7.42
CA GLU A 18 5.58 -17.35 8.41
C GLU A 18 4.19 -17.68 7.83
N LEU A 19 3.61 -16.78 7.03
CA LEU A 19 2.36 -17.04 6.34
C LEU A 19 2.50 -18.23 5.39
N ASP A 20 3.58 -18.30 4.60
CA ASP A 20 3.80 -19.44 3.70
C ASP A 20 4.03 -20.75 4.45
N GLU A 21 4.86 -20.77 5.51
CA GLU A 21 5.16 -21.96 6.30
C GLU A 21 3.95 -22.51 7.07
N THR A 22 3.05 -21.63 7.52
CA THR A 22 1.87 -22.02 8.30
C THR A 22 0.62 -22.24 7.44
N PHE A 23 0.71 -22.08 6.12
CA PHE A 23 -0.44 -22.06 5.23
C PHE A 23 -1.27 -23.36 5.27
N ASP A 24 -0.62 -24.51 5.08
CA ASP A 24 -1.33 -25.80 4.98
C ASP A 24 -2.01 -26.16 6.30
N VAL A 25 -1.28 -26.03 7.41
CA VAL A 25 -1.81 -26.24 8.77
C VAL A 25 -3.01 -25.31 9.05
N PHE A 26 -2.95 -24.07 8.57
CA PHE A 26 -4.06 -23.13 8.72
C PHE A 26 -5.30 -23.57 7.93
N VAL A 27 -5.12 -24.03 6.70
CA VAL A 27 -6.24 -24.49 5.85
C VAL A 27 -6.90 -25.74 6.45
N GLU A 28 -6.13 -26.68 6.99
CA GLU A 28 -6.65 -27.87 7.68
C GLU A 28 -7.53 -27.54 8.90
N ALA A 29 -7.28 -26.39 9.55
CA ALA A 29 -8.08 -25.95 10.69
C ALA A 29 -9.49 -25.44 10.30
N ILE A 30 -9.73 -25.13 9.02
CA ILE A 30 -11.03 -24.65 8.52
C ILE A 30 -12.03 -25.79 8.45
N ARG A 31 -13.19 -25.62 9.09
CA ARG A 31 -14.24 -26.65 9.11
C ARG A 31 -15.37 -26.31 8.14
N PRO A 32 -15.64 -27.13 7.10
CA PRO A 32 -16.69 -26.88 6.11
C PRO A 32 -18.08 -27.24 6.63
N ASN A 33 -18.56 -26.50 7.64
CA ASN A 33 -19.91 -26.64 8.17
C ASN A 33 -20.45 -25.29 8.69
N PRO A 34 -21.77 -25.09 8.68
CA PRO A 34 -22.37 -23.81 9.06
C PRO A 34 -22.17 -23.44 10.53
N LEU A 35 -22.06 -24.43 11.42
CA LEU A 35 -21.84 -24.19 12.86
C LEU A 35 -20.45 -23.60 13.15
N ALA A 36 -19.48 -23.87 12.26
CA ALA A 36 -18.14 -23.34 12.35
C ALA A 36 -17.96 -21.97 11.66
N ALA A 37 -18.98 -21.40 11.01
CA ALA A 37 -18.85 -20.18 10.21
C ALA A 37 -18.21 -19.01 10.98
N LYS A 38 -18.63 -18.77 12.24
CA LYS A 38 -18.06 -17.72 13.11
C LYS A 38 -16.62 -18.03 13.54
N ALA A 39 -16.33 -19.30 13.83
CA ALA A 39 -14.98 -19.73 14.19
C ALA A 39 -14.02 -19.58 13.00
N ASN A 40 -14.42 -20.04 11.81
CA ASN A 40 -13.66 -19.88 10.57
C ASN A 40 -13.40 -18.39 10.27
N ALA A 41 -14.41 -17.53 10.39
CA ALA A 41 -14.22 -16.08 10.19
C ALA A 41 -13.20 -15.49 11.18
N THR A 42 -13.24 -15.91 12.45
CA THR A 42 -12.28 -15.46 13.47
C THR A 42 -10.87 -15.95 13.17
N LEU A 43 -10.71 -17.20 12.69
CA LEU A 43 -9.42 -17.74 12.27
C LEU A 43 -8.84 -16.95 11.08
N LEU A 44 -9.65 -16.66 10.06
CA LEU A 44 -9.25 -15.86 8.90
C LEU A 44 -8.79 -14.46 9.31
N LEU A 45 -9.55 -13.78 10.18
CA LEU A 45 -9.16 -12.46 10.69
C LEU A 45 -7.86 -12.50 11.50
N ARG A 46 -7.63 -13.56 12.28
CA ARG A 46 -6.40 -13.71 13.08
C ARG A 46 -5.18 -13.86 12.18
N ARG A 47 -5.29 -14.60 11.07
CA ARG A 47 -4.17 -14.82 10.14
C ARG A 47 -3.64 -13.53 9.52
N SER A 48 -4.52 -12.59 9.19
CA SER A 48 -4.12 -11.31 8.60
C SER A 48 -3.74 -10.24 9.63
N ARG A 49 -3.84 -10.52 10.94
CA ARG A 49 -3.68 -9.50 11.99
C ARG A 49 -2.28 -8.91 12.00
N ASP A 50 -1.26 -9.74 12.06
CA ASP A 50 0.10 -9.27 12.29
C ASP A 50 0.63 -8.41 11.13
N ILE A 51 0.27 -8.77 9.89
CA ILE A 51 0.63 -7.96 8.71
C ILE A 51 -0.16 -6.64 8.63
N LEU A 52 -1.42 -6.62 9.09
CA LEU A 52 -2.23 -5.40 9.20
C LEU A 52 -1.70 -4.45 10.29
N ASP A 53 -1.33 -5.00 11.44
CA ASP A 53 -0.73 -4.25 12.54
C ASP A 53 0.61 -3.66 12.10
N LEU A 54 1.44 -4.42 11.37
CA LEU A 54 2.68 -3.93 10.79
C LEU A 54 2.45 -2.80 9.77
N GLN A 55 1.47 -2.95 8.87
CA GLN A 55 1.10 -1.92 7.90
C GLN A 55 0.66 -0.62 8.60
N THR A 56 -0.10 -0.74 9.69
CA THR A 56 -0.52 0.40 10.52
C THR A 56 0.69 1.07 11.16
N GLN A 57 1.59 0.29 11.78
CA GLN A 57 2.82 0.83 12.38
C GLN A 57 3.73 1.55 11.36
N ILE A 58 3.85 1.04 10.14
CA ILE A 58 4.59 1.69 9.05
C ILE A 58 3.97 3.05 8.72
N THR A 59 2.64 3.07 8.57
CA THR A 59 1.88 4.29 8.23
C THR A 59 1.98 5.33 9.34
N ASP A 60 1.82 4.93 10.59
CA ASP A 60 1.90 5.81 11.76
C ASP A 60 3.31 6.37 11.93
N PHE A 61 4.34 5.56 11.73
CA PHE A 61 5.72 6.04 11.78
C PHE A 61 6.04 7.02 10.65
N ARG A 62 5.55 6.77 9.43
CA ARG A 62 5.69 7.71 8.30
C ARG A 62 5.07 9.06 8.66
N LYS A 63 3.78 9.08 8.99
CA LYS A 63 3.02 10.32 9.28
C LYS A 63 3.53 11.03 10.54
N GLY A 64 3.77 10.26 11.61
CA GLY A 64 4.11 10.79 12.93
C GLY A 64 5.57 11.17 13.11
N VAL A 65 6.49 10.69 12.27
CA VAL A 65 7.93 10.96 12.43
C VAL A 65 8.57 11.45 11.14
N VAL A 66 8.44 10.71 10.05
CA VAL A 66 9.15 11.02 8.79
C VAL A 66 8.66 12.33 8.18
N ASP A 67 7.34 12.50 8.13
CA ASP A 67 6.71 13.67 7.50
C ASP A 67 6.93 14.93 8.31
N LEU A 68 6.91 14.80 9.65
CA LEU A 68 7.20 15.90 10.56
C LEU A 68 8.64 16.39 10.38
N VAL A 69 9.62 15.48 10.37
CA VAL A 69 11.02 15.85 10.16
C VAL A 69 11.24 16.46 8.78
N ARG A 70 10.63 15.92 7.71
CA ARG A 70 10.70 16.50 6.36
C ARG A 70 10.13 17.93 6.34
N ARG A 71 8.97 18.14 6.98
CA ARG A 71 8.29 19.44 7.08
C ARG A 71 9.12 20.45 7.87
N ASP A 72 9.67 20.04 9.01
CA ASP A 72 10.45 20.95 9.87
C ASP A 72 11.79 21.31 9.23
N LEU A 73 12.46 20.38 8.54
CA LEU A 73 13.65 20.70 7.75
C LEU A 73 13.34 21.65 6.58
N ALA A 74 12.19 21.49 5.91
CA ALA A 74 11.76 22.43 4.89
C ALA A 74 11.50 23.84 5.47
N ARG A 75 10.86 23.93 6.64
CA ARG A 75 10.66 25.20 7.36
C ARG A 75 11.98 25.84 7.77
N LEU A 76 12.94 25.04 8.25
CA LEU A 76 14.27 25.53 8.61
C LEU A 76 15.06 26.03 7.40
N ASN A 77 15.00 25.32 6.26
CA ASN A 77 15.58 25.80 5.01
C ASN A 77 14.92 27.10 4.54
N ALA A 78 13.61 27.24 4.67
CA ALA A 78 12.90 28.48 4.32
C ALA A 78 13.31 29.67 5.22
N ALA A 79 13.52 29.43 6.52
CA ALA A 79 13.94 30.46 7.46
C ALA A 79 15.44 30.80 7.36
N PHE A 80 16.28 29.79 7.12
CA PHE A 80 17.75 29.92 7.13
C PHE A 80 18.38 29.22 5.90
N PRO A 81 18.10 29.68 4.67
CA PRO A 81 18.52 28.98 3.45
C PRO A 81 20.04 28.87 3.31
N ASN A 82 20.78 29.80 3.90
CA ASN A 82 22.24 29.85 3.89
C ASN A 82 22.90 28.92 4.93
N VAL A 83 22.13 28.44 5.90
CA VAL A 83 22.61 27.58 7.01
C VAL A 83 22.11 26.16 6.85
N VAL A 84 20.83 26.00 6.50
CA VAL A 84 20.18 24.71 6.29
C VAL A 84 19.94 24.55 4.79
N PRO A 85 20.73 23.72 4.08
CA PRO A 85 20.50 23.42 2.68
C PRO A 85 19.14 22.75 2.44
N SER A 86 18.64 22.87 1.21
CA SER A 86 17.52 22.06 0.77
C SER A 86 17.99 20.62 0.54
N TYR A 87 17.35 19.67 1.22
CA TYR A 87 17.68 18.24 1.15
C TYR A 87 16.55 17.47 0.47
N ASN A 88 16.93 16.55 -0.42
CA ASN A 88 15.99 15.59 -1.00
C ASN A 88 15.92 14.36 -0.09
N LEU A 89 15.03 14.42 0.90
CA LEU A 89 14.82 13.34 1.87
C LEU A 89 13.80 12.33 1.34
N MET A 90 14.28 11.13 1.05
CA MET A 90 13.48 10.09 0.37
C MET A 90 12.82 9.09 1.30
N PHE A 91 13.04 9.21 2.61
CA PHE A 91 12.48 8.27 3.57
C PHE A 91 10.97 8.11 3.43
N HIS A 92 10.22 9.19 3.19
CA HIS A 92 8.77 9.12 3.00
C HIS A 92 8.36 8.09 1.94
N LEU A 93 8.98 8.14 0.75
CA LEU A 93 8.70 7.21 -0.34
C LEU A 93 9.20 5.79 -0.04
N HIS A 94 10.32 5.65 0.69
CA HIS A 94 10.77 4.34 1.15
C HIS A 94 9.74 3.70 2.11
N PHE A 95 9.11 4.48 3.00
CA PHE A 95 8.03 3.97 3.86
C PHE A 95 6.75 3.69 3.07
N ASP A 96 6.46 4.40 1.98
CA ASP A 96 5.37 4.06 1.05
C ASP A 96 5.61 2.71 0.38
N ILE A 97 6.83 2.47 -0.10
CA ILE A 97 7.23 1.17 -0.65
C ILE A 97 7.06 0.05 0.38
N LEU A 98 7.48 0.25 1.64
CA LEU A 98 7.25 -0.74 2.70
C LEU A 98 5.75 -1.01 2.91
N GLY A 99 4.92 0.03 2.87
CA GLY A 99 3.46 -0.10 2.91
C GLY A 99 2.94 -0.95 1.76
N TYR A 100 3.37 -0.68 0.53
CA TYR A 100 2.99 -1.46 -0.65
C TYR A 100 3.44 -2.92 -0.54
N ARG A 101 4.69 -3.18 -0.11
CA ARG A 101 5.18 -4.54 0.11
C ARG A 101 4.33 -5.31 1.12
N ALA A 102 3.98 -4.70 2.25
CA ALA A 102 3.12 -5.33 3.25
C ALA A 102 1.72 -5.65 2.69
N VAL A 103 1.16 -4.74 1.90
CA VAL A 103 -0.12 -4.98 1.20
C VAL A 103 0.02 -6.13 0.21
N SER A 104 1.06 -6.17 -0.62
CA SER A 104 1.27 -7.23 -1.61
C SER A 104 1.36 -8.61 -0.96
N VAL A 105 2.08 -8.74 0.17
CA VAL A 105 2.14 -9.99 0.96
C VAL A 105 0.75 -10.40 1.44
N ARG A 106 0.00 -9.47 2.02
CA ARG A 106 -1.37 -9.72 2.49
C ARG A 106 -2.30 -10.13 1.35
N LEU A 107 -2.25 -9.44 0.21
CA LEU A 107 -3.10 -9.74 -0.94
C LEU A 107 -2.78 -11.11 -1.54
N ALA A 108 -1.49 -11.47 -1.62
CA ALA A 108 -1.08 -12.80 -2.05
C ALA A 108 -1.65 -13.90 -1.14
N ASP A 109 -1.50 -13.75 0.18
CA ASP A 109 -2.03 -14.72 1.15
C ASP A 109 -3.56 -14.83 1.09
N VAL A 110 -4.26 -13.68 1.09
CA VAL A 110 -5.72 -13.65 1.03
C VAL A 110 -6.25 -14.23 -0.28
N LEU A 111 -5.58 -14.00 -1.41
CA LEU A 111 -5.96 -14.61 -2.68
C LEU A 111 -5.72 -16.14 -2.66
N LYS A 112 -4.59 -16.59 -2.11
CA LYS A 112 -4.26 -18.02 -1.97
C LYS A 112 -5.28 -18.73 -1.08
N LEU A 113 -5.62 -18.15 0.08
CA LEU A 113 -6.68 -18.64 0.96
C LEU A 113 -8.05 -18.62 0.29
N GLY A 114 -8.43 -17.48 -0.29
CA GLY A 114 -9.71 -17.33 -0.99
C GLY A 114 -9.87 -18.39 -2.07
N SER A 115 -8.77 -18.75 -2.73
CA SER A 115 -8.73 -19.85 -3.70
C SER A 115 -8.99 -21.21 -3.08
N GLN A 116 -8.32 -21.53 -1.99
CA GLN A 116 -8.47 -22.81 -1.30
C GLN A 116 -9.86 -22.98 -0.72
N LEU A 117 -10.47 -21.92 -0.18
CA LEU A 117 -11.78 -21.97 0.44
C LEU A 117 -12.94 -22.21 -0.55
N LEU A 118 -12.71 -22.16 -1.87
CA LEU A 118 -13.71 -22.52 -2.86
C LEU A 118 -13.84 -24.04 -3.05
N ASN A 119 -12.82 -24.82 -2.67
CA ASN A 119 -12.74 -26.27 -2.92
C ASN A 119 -13.50 -27.15 -1.91
N PRO A 120 -13.55 -26.85 -0.59
CA PRO A 120 -14.21 -27.71 0.38
C PRO A 120 -15.67 -27.97 0.04
N GLN A 121 -16.13 -29.20 0.27
CA GLN A 121 -17.55 -29.52 0.18
C GLN A 121 -18.24 -29.12 1.49
N ASP A 122 -18.73 -27.88 1.53
CA ASP A 122 -19.62 -27.39 2.58
C ASP A 122 -21.08 -27.40 2.09
N PRO A 123 -21.97 -28.23 2.68
CA PRO A 123 -23.39 -28.27 2.31
C PRO A 123 -24.12 -26.92 2.45
N SER A 124 -23.62 -26.04 3.31
CA SER A 124 -24.18 -24.70 3.55
C SER A 124 -23.57 -23.61 2.67
N PHE A 125 -22.54 -23.94 1.89
CA PHE A 125 -21.73 -23.02 1.10
C PHE A 125 -21.12 -21.84 1.89
N SER A 126 -21.00 -21.95 3.22
CA SER A 126 -20.53 -20.86 4.08
C SER A 126 -19.04 -20.57 3.87
N VAL A 127 -18.23 -21.62 3.69
CA VAL A 127 -16.78 -21.49 3.46
C VAL A 127 -16.48 -20.92 2.08
N GLN A 128 -17.19 -21.37 1.04
CA GLN A 128 -17.03 -20.85 -0.32
C GLN A 128 -17.51 -19.40 -0.41
N ARG A 129 -18.55 -19.02 0.35
CA ARG A 129 -18.94 -17.60 0.50
C ARG A 129 -17.84 -16.76 1.13
N GLN A 130 -17.12 -17.28 2.12
CA GLN A 130 -15.95 -16.60 2.68
C GLN A 130 -14.83 -16.48 1.64
N GLY A 131 -14.52 -17.56 0.91
CA GLY A 131 -13.54 -17.54 -0.19
C GLY A 131 -13.85 -16.49 -1.26
N LEU A 132 -15.12 -16.41 -1.69
CA LEU A 132 -15.58 -15.40 -2.65
C LEU A 132 -15.37 -13.98 -2.11
N LYS A 133 -15.75 -13.71 -0.85
CA LYS A 133 -15.54 -12.40 -0.22
C LYS A 133 -14.06 -12.01 -0.15
N MET A 134 -13.17 -12.97 0.09
CA MET A 134 -11.73 -12.73 0.10
C MET A 134 -11.21 -12.34 -1.29
N ILE A 135 -11.68 -13.01 -2.36
CA ILE A 135 -11.31 -12.66 -3.73
C ILE A 135 -11.87 -11.27 -4.11
N GLN A 136 -13.10 -10.96 -3.73
CA GLN A 136 -13.70 -9.63 -3.91
C GLN A 136 -12.93 -8.55 -3.17
N PHE A 137 -12.49 -8.83 -1.94
CA PHE A 137 -11.65 -7.94 -1.16
C PHE A 137 -10.32 -7.67 -1.88
N VAL A 138 -9.61 -8.71 -2.34
CA VAL A 138 -8.34 -8.55 -3.07
C VAL A 138 -8.54 -7.68 -4.30
N HIS A 139 -9.61 -7.88 -5.06
CA HIS A 139 -9.91 -7.06 -6.23
C HIS A 139 -10.06 -5.57 -5.88
N ARG A 140 -10.92 -5.25 -4.89
CA ARG A 140 -11.18 -3.87 -4.47
C ARG A 140 -9.94 -3.19 -3.90
N GLU A 141 -9.23 -3.88 -3.02
CA GLU A 141 -8.02 -3.35 -2.39
C GLU A 141 -6.92 -3.10 -3.44
N SER A 142 -6.77 -3.99 -4.43
CA SER A 142 -5.82 -3.82 -5.52
C SER A 142 -6.10 -2.56 -6.33
N ILE A 143 -7.36 -2.26 -6.63
CA ILE A 143 -7.75 -1.02 -7.34
C ILE A 143 -7.36 0.21 -6.53
N ALA A 144 -7.65 0.22 -5.22
CA ALA A 144 -7.27 1.33 -4.35
C ALA A 144 -5.73 1.53 -4.32
N CYS A 145 -4.97 0.44 -4.26
CA CYS A 145 -3.51 0.51 -4.27
C CYS A 145 -2.92 0.98 -5.60
N ILE A 146 -3.56 0.69 -6.74
CA ILE A 146 -3.16 1.25 -8.05
C ILE A 146 -3.23 2.79 -8.03
N GLU A 147 -4.32 3.35 -7.49
CA GLU A 147 -4.48 4.80 -7.36
C GLU A 147 -3.47 5.38 -6.35
N PHE A 148 -3.23 4.71 -5.22
CA PHE A 148 -2.18 5.16 -4.29
C PHE A 148 -0.79 5.16 -4.93
N CYS A 149 -0.44 4.16 -5.74
CA CYS A 149 0.81 4.17 -6.47
C CYS A 149 0.85 5.31 -7.50
N LYS A 150 -0.26 5.56 -8.22
CA LYS A 150 -0.38 6.64 -9.20
C LYS A 150 -0.18 8.00 -8.54
N ASP A 151 -0.80 8.26 -7.40
CA ASP A 151 -0.62 9.48 -6.62
C ASP A 151 0.84 9.65 -6.19
N THR A 152 1.46 8.59 -5.65
CA THR A 152 2.87 8.62 -5.25
C THR A 152 3.81 8.86 -6.43
N LEU A 153 3.48 8.33 -7.62
CA LEU A 153 4.25 8.56 -8.86
C LEU A 153 4.26 10.03 -9.33
N THR A 154 3.38 10.88 -8.77
CA THR A 154 3.41 12.33 -9.01
C THR A 154 4.41 13.08 -8.13
N ASP A 155 5.03 12.44 -7.11
CA ASP A 155 5.99 13.12 -6.22
C ASP A 155 7.23 13.56 -7.02
N PRO A 156 7.54 14.88 -7.07
CA PRO A 156 8.63 15.40 -7.86
C PRO A 156 10.01 14.88 -7.42
N LEU A 157 10.14 14.36 -6.20
CA LEU A 157 11.40 13.78 -5.73
C LEU A 157 11.77 12.49 -6.46
N LEU A 158 10.83 11.79 -7.08
CA LEU A 158 11.10 10.54 -7.84
C LEU A 158 12.07 10.74 -9.00
N MET A 159 12.04 11.90 -9.65
CA MET A 159 13.00 12.28 -10.71
C MET A 159 14.46 12.22 -10.22
N THR A 160 14.67 12.30 -8.91
CA THR A 160 15.99 12.22 -8.31
C THR A 160 16.43 10.80 -8.00
N ASN A 161 15.50 9.84 -7.86
CA ASN A 161 15.74 8.47 -7.43
C ASN A 161 15.08 7.42 -8.35
N PRO A 162 15.81 6.93 -9.36
CA PRO A 162 15.32 5.94 -10.30
C PRO A 162 14.89 4.60 -9.68
N SER A 163 15.49 4.21 -8.54
CA SER A 163 15.22 2.90 -7.92
C SER A 163 13.89 2.86 -7.20
N VAL A 164 13.57 3.92 -6.46
CA VAL A 164 12.28 4.10 -5.79
C VAL A 164 11.17 4.22 -6.81
N GLU A 165 11.37 4.99 -7.88
CA GLU A 165 10.40 5.10 -8.97
C GLU A 165 10.15 3.74 -9.64
N ALA A 166 11.22 3.01 -9.98
CA ALA A 166 11.10 1.69 -10.58
C ALA A 166 10.32 0.72 -9.67
N GLU A 167 10.59 0.71 -8.36
CA GLU A 167 9.87 -0.15 -7.44
C GLU A 167 8.40 0.21 -7.33
N ILE A 168 8.04 1.49 -7.22
CA ILE A 168 6.63 1.93 -7.14
C ILE A 168 5.87 1.54 -8.42
N ARG A 169 6.49 1.72 -9.60
CA ARG A 169 5.89 1.27 -10.88
C ARG A 169 5.69 -0.24 -10.91
N LEU A 170 6.65 -1.02 -10.41
CA LEU A 170 6.49 -2.47 -10.30
C LEU A 170 5.40 -2.85 -9.30
N GLN A 171 5.28 -2.17 -8.17
CA GLN A 171 4.18 -2.39 -7.21
C GLN A 171 2.82 -2.09 -7.86
N GLN A 172 2.71 -0.98 -8.59
CA GLN A 172 1.50 -0.64 -9.34
C GLN A 172 1.13 -1.74 -10.35
N LEU A 173 2.10 -2.23 -11.13
CA LEU A 173 1.91 -3.33 -12.08
C LEU A 173 1.52 -4.64 -11.37
N GLN A 174 2.05 -4.90 -10.17
CA GLN A 174 1.69 -6.08 -9.39
C GLN A 174 0.24 -6.00 -8.88
N PHE A 175 -0.19 -4.85 -8.33
CA PHE A 175 -1.59 -4.63 -7.94
C PHE A 175 -2.54 -4.74 -9.13
N LEU A 176 -2.12 -4.27 -10.28
CA LEU A 176 -2.84 -4.42 -11.52
C LEU A 176 -2.99 -5.90 -11.94
N LEU A 177 -1.97 -6.73 -11.76
CA LEU A 177 -2.07 -8.17 -11.95
C LEU A 177 -3.06 -8.83 -10.96
N PHE A 178 -3.04 -8.41 -9.68
CA PHE A 178 -4.04 -8.86 -8.70
C PHE A 178 -5.45 -8.49 -9.13
N ALA A 179 -5.69 -7.24 -9.54
CA ALA A 179 -6.99 -6.77 -10.00
C ALA A 179 -7.46 -7.53 -11.24
N ARG A 180 -6.59 -7.75 -12.25
CA ARG A 180 -6.91 -8.52 -13.47
C ARG A 180 -7.27 -9.97 -13.16
N SER A 181 -6.41 -10.66 -12.42
CA SER A 181 -6.57 -12.07 -12.07
C SER A 181 -7.86 -12.31 -11.28
N THR A 182 -8.10 -11.47 -10.26
CA THR A 182 -9.32 -11.57 -9.46
C THR A 182 -10.58 -11.21 -10.24
N ARG A 183 -10.54 -10.22 -11.14
CA ARG A 183 -11.68 -9.88 -12.01
C ARG A 183 -12.09 -11.06 -12.90
N VAL A 184 -11.14 -11.65 -13.62
CA VAL A 184 -11.39 -12.83 -14.47
C VAL A 184 -12.01 -13.96 -13.66
N ARG A 185 -11.48 -14.20 -12.46
CA ARG A 185 -11.99 -15.23 -11.56
C ARG A 185 -13.40 -14.94 -11.05
N LEU A 186 -13.70 -13.70 -10.66
CA LEU A 186 -15.03 -13.30 -10.18
C LEU A 186 -16.08 -13.45 -11.28
N VAL A 187 -15.75 -13.08 -12.52
CA VAL A 187 -16.60 -13.30 -13.69
C VAL A 187 -16.88 -14.79 -13.89
N HIS A 188 -15.85 -15.64 -13.83
CA HIS A 188 -16.01 -17.09 -13.96
C HIS A 188 -16.88 -17.69 -12.84
N LEU A 189 -16.82 -17.13 -11.62
CA LEU A 189 -17.64 -17.53 -10.48
C LEU A 189 -19.08 -16.97 -10.54
N GLY A 190 -19.48 -16.27 -11.61
CA GLY A 190 -20.81 -15.69 -11.77
C GLY A 190 -21.07 -14.48 -10.87
N SER A 191 -20.01 -13.86 -10.35
CA SER A 191 -20.07 -12.63 -9.56
C SER A 191 -19.66 -11.44 -10.45
N PRO A 192 -20.61 -10.79 -11.16
CA PRO A 192 -20.29 -9.63 -11.98
C PRO A 192 -19.60 -8.56 -11.12
N VAL A 193 -18.47 -8.09 -11.60
CA VAL A 193 -17.77 -6.93 -11.06
C VAL A 193 -18.43 -5.73 -11.72
N GLU A 194 -18.93 -4.77 -10.94
CA GLU A 194 -19.43 -3.50 -11.50
C GLU A 194 -18.28 -2.85 -12.29
N ASP A 195 -18.51 -2.64 -13.59
CA ASP A 195 -17.52 -2.15 -14.57
C ASP A 195 -17.11 -0.67 -14.35
N THR A 196 -17.33 -0.13 -13.14
CA THR A 196 -16.86 1.19 -12.74
C THR A 196 -15.38 1.23 -12.37
N ALA A 197 -14.72 0.07 -12.26
CA ALA A 197 -13.26 0.03 -12.24
C ALA A 197 -12.78 0.58 -13.59
N PRO A 198 -11.86 1.58 -13.63
CA PRO A 198 -11.33 2.07 -14.89
C PRO A 198 -10.88 0.84 -15.68
N ALA A 199 -11.48 0.63 -16.86
CA ALA A 199 -11.03 -0.38 -17.79
C ALA A 199 -9.52 -0.24 -17.83
N MET A 200 -8.82 -1.28 -17.35
CA MET A 200 -7.40 -1.19 -17.05
C MET A 200 -6.70 -0.59 -18.26
N ASP A 201 -6.30 0.68 -18.15
CA ASP A 201 -5.93 1.48 -19.30
C ASP A 201 -4.67 0.87 -19.89
N VAL A 202 -4.84 0.12 -20.99
CA VAL A 202 -3.78 -0.67 -21.62
C VAL A 202 -2.59 0.22 -21.96
N ASP A 203 -2.87 1.48 -22.29
CA ASP A 203 -1.83 2.48 -22.55
C ASP A 203 -1.11 2.85 -21.25
N ALA A 204 -1.81 3.09 -20.14
CA ALA A 204 -1.17 3.32 -18.83
C ALA A 204 -0.34 2.13 -18.32
N ILE A 205 -0.78 0.88 -18.61
CA ILE A 205 -0.02 -0.34 -18.30
C ILE A 205 1.29 -0.34 -19.08
N LYS A 206 1.18 -0.12 -20.39
CA LYS A 206 2.31 -0.09 -21.31
C LYS A 206 3.28 1.03 -20.94
N ASP A 207 2.78 2.22 -20.66
CA ASP A 207 3.58 3.37 -20.22
C ASP A 207 4.33 3.08 -18.93
N SER A 208 3.69 2.41 -17.97
CA SER A 208 4.33 2.03 -16.70
C SER A 208 5.41 0.97 -16.89
N LEU A 209 5.17 -0.02 -17.76
CA LEU A 209 6.14 -1.05 -18.15
C LEU A 209 7.33 -0.47 -18.91
N ASP A 210 7.07 0.41 -19.88
CA ASP A 210 8.08 1.08 -20.69
C ASP A 210 8.95 2.00 -19.81
N ALA A 211 8.33 2.74 -18.88
CA ALA A 211 9.03 3.56 -17.90
C ALA A 211 9.91 2.71 -16.97
N ALA A 212 9.37 1.64 -16.38
CA ALA A 212 10.15 0.74 -15.53
C ALA A 212 11.33 0.12 -16.30
N THR A 213 11.09 -0.34 -17.52
CA THR A 213 12.12 -0.92 -18.38
C THR A 213 13.19 0.11 -18.76
N LYS A 214 12.79 1.35 -19.06
CA LYS A 214 13.71 2.47 -19.33
C LYS A 214 14.58 2.79 -18.12
N LEU A 215 14.01 2.77 -16.90
CA LEU A 215 14.77 2.97 -15.66
C LEU A 215 15.80 1.86 -15.44
N VAL A 216 15.41 0.60 -15.64
CA VAL A 216 16.33 -0.57 -15.56
C VAL A 216 17.51 -0.41 -16.52
N ARG A 217 17.25 -0.02 -17.78
CA ARG A 217 18.31 0.16 -18.79
C ARG A 217 19.22 1.36 -18.50
N SER A 218 18.64 2.47 -18.05
CA SER A 218 19.39 3.73 -17.85
C SER A 218 20.15 3.79 -16.52
N SER A 219 19.73 3.02 -15.53
CA SER A 219 20.29 3.04 -14.16
C SER A 219 20.74 1.65 -13.72
N LEU A 220 21.72 1.07 -14.44
CA LEU A 220 22.21 -0.28 -14.21
C LEU A 220 22.67 -0.54 -12.77
N ARG A 221 23.19 0.47 -12.07
CA ARG A 221 23.68 0.28 -10.70
C ARG A 221 22.56 0.10 -9.67
N THR A 222 21.48 0.87 -9.78
CA THR A 222 20.42 0.94 -8.77
C THR A 222 19.15 0.20 -9.18
N CYS A 223 18.91 0.03 -10.49
CA CYS A 223 17.67 -0.53 -11.04
C CYS A 223 17.84 -1.87 -11.77
N ALA A 224 19.06 -2.32 -12.08
CA ALA A 224 19.27 -3.64 -12.71
C ALA A 224 18.58 -4.82 -11.98
N PRO A 225 18.51 -4.87 -10.63
CA PRO A 225 17.82 -5.94 -9.91
C PRO A 225 16.34 -6.11 -10.30
N PHE A 226 15.69 -5.03 -10.72
CA PHE A 226 14.29 -5.03 -11.16
C PHE A 226 14.09 -5.56 -12.59
N GLY A 227 15.17 -5.73 -13.36
CA GLY A 227 15.08 -6.10 -14.77
C GLY A 227 14.45 -7.45 -15.03
N GLN A 228 14.60 -8.42 -14.12
CA GLN A 228 13.90 -9.70 -14.25
C GLN A 228 12.39 -9.53 -14.02
N THR A 229 11.99 -8.86 -12.94
CA THR A 229 10.57 -8.63 -12.63
C THR A 229 9.88 -7.82 -13.72
N ALA A 230 10.52 -6.78 -14.27
CA ALA A 230 9.96 -6.02 -15.38
C ALA A 230 9.70 -6.90 -16.62
N ARG A 231 10.61 -7.83 -16.95
CA ARG A 231 10.43 -8.80 -18.04
C ARG A 231 9.32 -9.81 -17.73
N ASP A 232 9.29 -10.33 -16.50
CA ASP A 232 8.26 -11.27 -16.06
C ASP A 232 6.86 -10.63 -16.20
N PHE A 233 6.70 -9.38 -15.76
CA PHE A 233 5.45 -8.64 -15.93
C PHE A 233 5.13 -8.32 -17.39
N ALA A 234 6.12 -7.90 -18.19
CA ALA A 234 5.91 -7.64 -19.62
C ALA A 234 5.36 -8.89 -20.34
N ASN A 235 5.89 -10.07 -20.04
CA ASN A 235 5.42 -11.32 -20.62
C ASN A 235 3.97 -11.63 -20.21
N ILE A 236 3.62 -11.43 -18.94
CA ILE A 236 2.26 -11.68 -18.41
C ILE A 236 1.24 -10.70 -19.01
N PHE A 237 1.60 -9.43 -19.20
CA PHE A 237 0.70 -8.46 -19.82
C PHE A 237 0.57 -8.68 -21.34
N ALA A 238 1.61 -9.19 -22.01
CA ALA A 238 1.60 -9.51 -23.44
C ALA A 238 0.78 -10.77 -23.77
N SER A 239 0.65 -11.73 -22.85
CA SER A 239 -0.29 -12.85 -23.02
C SER A 239 -1.72 -12.32 -22.93
N ALA A 240 -2.37 -12.16 -24.09
CA ALA A 240 -3.65 -11.48 -24.24
C ALA A 240 -4.80 -12.10 -23.44
N ASP A 241 -4.81 -13.43 -23.21
CA ASP A 241 -5.99 -14.12 -22.65
C ASP A 241 -5.71 -15.10 -21.50
N GLU A 242 -4.49 -15.18 -20.99
CA GLU A 242 -4.15 -16.15 -19.95
C GLU A 242 -3.27 -15.49 -18.88
N VAL A 243 -3.88 -14.73 -17.97
CA VAL A 243 -3.42 -14.88 -16.58
C VAL A 243 -4.24 -16.06 -16.07
N PRO A 244 -3.68 -17.29 -16.01
CA PRO A 244 -4.42 -18.41 -15.48
C PRO A 244 -4.92 -18.00 -14.10
N SER A 245 -6.22 -18.19 -13.86
CA SER A 245 -6.86 -17.88 -12.58
C SER A 245 -6.22 -18.61 -11.38
N SER A 246 -5.31 -19.55 -11.67
CA SER A 246 -4.50 -20.36 -10.75
C SER A 246 -3.01 -20.02 -10.71
N SER A 247 -2.47 -19.19 -11.62
CA SER A 247 -1.03 -18.88 -11.62
C SER A 247 -0.68 -17.89 -10.52
N PRO A 248 0.37 -18.15 -9.71
CA PRO A 248 0.79 -17.22 -8.68
C PRO A 248 1.31 -15.93 -9.33
N ILE A 249 0.85 -14.79 -8.80
CA ILE A 249 1.32 -13.48 -9.25
C ILE A 249 2.79 -13.35 -8.81
N PRO A 250 3.74 -13.05 -9.72
CA PRO A 250 5.15 -13.02 -9.36
C PRO A 250 5.45 -11.96 -8.31
N ALA A 251 6.33 -12.30 -7.36
CA ALA A 251 6.89 -11.36 -6.40
C ALA A 251 7.92 -10.44 -7.07
N ILE A 252 8.01 -9.20 -6.57
CA ILE A 252 9.02 -8.24 -7.02
C ILE A 252 10.37 -8.61 -6.41
N LYS A 253 11.37 -8.86 -7.26
CA LYS A 253 12.72 -9.23 -6.85
C LYS A 253 13.49 -7.96 -6.48
N ASN A 254 13.68 -7.71 -5.19
CA ASN A 254 14.29 -6.48 -4.66
C ASN A 254 15.45 -6.73 -3.68
N ALA A 255 16.19 -7.84 -3.82
CA ALA A 255 17.31 -8.22 -2.95
C ALA A 255 18.37 -7.11 -2.74
N HIS A 256 18.69 -6.34 -3.77
CA HIS A 256 19.64 -5.24 -3.66
C HIS A 256 19.10 -4.04 -2.86
N VAL A 257 17.81 -3.74 -3.01
CA VAL A 257 17.15 -2.68 -2.23
C VAL A 257 17.13 -3.08 -0.76
N ARG A 258 16.85 -4.35 -0.45
CA ARG A 258 16.92 -4.92 0.91
C ARG A 258 18.31 -4.78 1.52
N GLU A 259 19.38 -5.07 0.77
CA GLU A 259 20.75 -4.86 1.26
C GLU A 259 21.03 -3.39 1.55
N THR A 260 20.53 -2.49 0.69
CA THR A 260 20.64 -1.03 0.91
C THR A 260 19.89 -0.59 2.18
N GLU A 261 18.67 -1.09 2.40
CA GLU A 261 17.88 -0.84 3.62
C GLU A 261 18.60 -1.36 4.87
N LYS A 262 19.18 -2.55 4.81
CA LYS A 262 19.99 -3.12 5.90
C LYS A 262 21.18 -2.23 6.23
N LEU A 263 21.91 -1.76 5.21
CA LEU A 263 23.01 -0.82 5.39
C LEU A 263 22.54 0.51 6.01
N TRP A 264 21.38 1.02 5.61
CA TRP A 264 20.74 2.17 6.28
C TRP A 264 20.45 1.91 7.76
N GLY A 265 20.06 0.68 8.11
CA GLY A 265 19.89 0.23 9.48
C GLY A 265 21.20 0.27 10.30
N GLN A 266 22.30 -0.09 9.66
CA GLN A 266 23.63 -0.18 10.27
C GLN A 266 24.45 1.12 10.15
N HIS A 267 23.82 2.23 9.80
CA HIS A 267 24.54 3.47 9.52
C HIS A 267 25.43 3.92 10.70
N ARG A 268 26.65 4.35 10.38
CA ARG A 268 27.56 4.96 11.35
C ARG A 268 27.34 6.47 11.39
N LEU A 269 27.10 7.01 12.59
CA LEU A 269 26.88 8.43 12.84
C LEU A 269 28.14 9.26 12.55
N GLY A 270 27.97 10.56 12.27
CA GLY A 270 29.05 11.55 12.17
C GLY A 270 29.70 11.73 10.79
N HIS A 271 29.28 10.97 9.77
CA HIS A 271 29.88 11.02 8.42
C HIS A 271 28.84 11.30 7.32
N LEU A 272 27.96 12.27 7.54
CA LEU A 272 26.96 12.63 6.54
C LEU A 272 27.61 13.36 5.35
N ARG A 273 27.23 12.95 4.14
CA ARG A 273 27.56 13.60 2.87
C ARG A 273 26.30 13.83 2.06
N THR A 274 26.42 14.76 1.12
CA THR A 274 25.36 15.10 0.17
C THR A 274 25.83 14.84 -1.25
N CYS A 275 25.02 14.13 -2.03
CA CYS A 275 25.31 13.88 -3.45
C CYS A 275 24.93 15.08 -4.33
N ALA A 276 25.25 15.01 -5.63
CA ALA A 276 24.90 16.06 -6.60
C ALA A 276 23.39 16.31 -6.78
N LYS A 277 22.55 15.35 -6.36
CA LYS A 277 21.09 15.48 -6.35
C LYS A 277 20.53 15.82 -4.96
N ASN A 278 21.35 16.35 -4.05
CA ASN A 278 20.98 16.75 -2.69
C ASN A 278 20.45 15.62 -1.78
N HIS A 279 20.75 14.36 -2.08
CA HIS A 279 20.47 13.24 -1.17
C HIS A 279 21.49 13.19 -0.05
N VAL A 280 21.02 13.06 1.19
CA VAL A 280 21.86 12.94 2.38
C VAL A 280 22.09 11.46 2.70
N TYR A 281 23.35 11.05 2.87
CA TYR A 281 23.72 9.68 3.20
C TYR A 281 24.99 9.61 4.04
N SER A 282 25.23 8.48 4.73
CA SER A 282 26.48 8.27 5.48
C SER A 282 27.58 7.78 4.53
N SER A 283 28.64 8.56 4.34
CA SER A 283 29.76 8.19 3.46
C SER A 283 30.63 7.08 4.02
N LYS A 284 30.48 6.75 5.31
CA LYS A 284 31.16 5.61 5.93
C LYS A 284 30.41 4.30 5.69
N THR A 285 29.09 4.39 5.53
CA THR A 285 28.22 3.24 5.23
C THR A 285 28.13 3.00 3.73
N PHE A 286 28.02 4.07 2.94
CA PHE A 286 28.01 4.02 1.48
C PHE A 286 29.26 4.76 0.96
N SER A 287 30.39 4.05 0.93
CA SER A 287 31.69 4.59 0.51
C SER A 287 31.74 4.93 -0.96
N ASP A 288 31.07 4.11 -1.79
CA ASP A 288 31.32 4.10 -3.22
C ASP A 288 30.46 5.13 -3.97
N ALA A 289 29.21 5.31 -3.54
CA ALA A 289 28.29 6.30 -4.10
C ALA A 289 27.05 6.50 -3.23
N CYS A 290 26.27 7.51 -3.59
CA CYS A 290 24.93 7.72 -3.04
C CYS A 290 24.04 6.48 -3.31
N PRO A 291 23.39 5.91 -2.27
CA PRO A 291 22.50 4.76 -2.43
C PRO A 291 21.23 5.08 -3.25
N GLU A 292 20.80 6.34 -3.28
CA GLU A 292 19.54 6.75 -3.93
C GLU A 292 19.69 6.99 -5.44
N CYS A 293 20.86 7.45 -5.90
CA CYS A 293 21.05 7.80 -7.31
C CYS A 293 22.34 7.29 -7.94
N GLY A 294 23.18 6.57 -7.19
CA GLY A 294 24.45 6.02 -7.67
C GLY A 294 25.53 7.05 -8.01
N LYS A 295 25.27 8.35 -7.80
CA LYS A 295 26.21 9.44 -8.07
C LYS A 295 27.13 9.70 -6.86
N GLY A 296 28.34 10.18 -7.14
CA GLY A 296 29.31 10.57 -6.12
C GLY A 296 28.92 11.82 -5.34
N ALA A 297 29.62 12.06 -4.22
CA ALA A 297 29.48 13.28 -3.42
C ALA A 297 29.97 14.50 -4.20
N GLN A 298 29.24 15.61 -4.17
CA GLN A 298 29.61 16.83 -4.89
C GLN A 298 30.17 17.92 -3.96
N ILE A 299 29.86 17.86 -2.66
CA ILE A 299 30.22 18.92 -1.71
C ILE A 299 30.98 18.30 -0.54
N SER A 300 32.21 18.77 -0.30
CA SER A 300 32.96 18.38 0.89
C SER A 300 32.35 19.02 2.14
N SER A 301 32.37 18.33 3.28
CA SER A 301 31.91 18.88 4.57
C SER A 301 32.59 20.22 4.91
N ASN A 302 33.84 20.41 4.49
CA ASN A 302 34.58 21.66 4.63
C ASN A 302 34.02 22.81 3.79
N GLU A 303 33.44 22.53 2.64
CA GLU A 303 32.86 23.55 1.77
C GLU A 303 31.48 23.99 2.25
N VAL A 304 30.67 23.05 2.79
CA VAL A 304 29.43 23.38 3.50
C VAL A 304 29.76 24.25 4.72
N PHE A 305 30.71 23.83 5.56
CA PHE A 305 31.15 24.58 6.73
C PHE A 305 31.69 25.97 6.37
N ARG A 306 32.51 26.11 5.32
CA ARG A 306 33.02 27.42 4.85
C ARG A 306 31.93 28.33 4.27
N LYS A 307 30.87 27.77 3.68
CA LYS A 307 29.74 28.55 3.17
C LYS A 307 28.79 28.95 4.30
N SER A 308 28.42 28.03 5.19
CA SER A 308 27.51 28.31 6.30
C SER A 308 28.13 29.17 7.40
N SER A 309 29.43 29.03 7.68
CA SER A 309 30.15 29.88 8.65
C SER A 309 30.20 31.35 8.27
N LYS A 310 30.09 31.68 6.97
CA LYS A 310 29.96 33.07 6.49
C LYS A 310 28.57 33.66 6.75
N HIS A 311 27.60 32.85 7.15
CA HIS A 311 26.20 33.23 7.35
C HIS A 311 25.71 32.97 8.78
N LEU A 312 26.60 32.59 9.70
CA LEU A 312 26.37 32.64 11.14
C LEU A 312 26.43 34.12 11.59
N PHE A 313 25.52 34.93 11.08
CA PHE A 313 25.36 36.31 11.55
C PHE A 313 24.47 36.27 12.78
N GLU A 314 25.13 36.25 13.94
CA GLU A 314 24.54 36.43 15.26
C GLU A 314 23.49 37.56 15.28
N ILE A 315 23.73 38.63 14.52
CA ILE A 315 22.82 39.79 14.38
C ILE A 315 21.45 39.39 13.78
N GLN A 316 21.42 38.65 12.66
CA GLN A 316 20.16 38.22 12.02
C GLN A 316 19.41 37.18 12.86
N PHE A 317 20.16 36.32 13.56
CA PHE A 317 19.61 35.36 14.51
C PHE A 317 18.98 36.06 15.73
N LEU A 318 19.64 37.07 16.29
CA LEU A 318 19.13 37.90 17.39
C LEU A 318 17.93 38.73 16.94
N GLU A 319 17.96 39.33 15.75
CA GLU A 319 16.82 40.05 15.17
C GLU A 319 15.58 39.17 15.04
N ALA A 320 15.73 37.93 14.55
CA ALA A 320 14.62 36.98 14.45
C ALA A 320 14.06 36.54 15.81
N MET A 321 14.93 36.38 16.82
CA MET A 321 14.53 36.09 18.20
C MET A 321 13.82 37.28 18.85
N HIS A 322 14.27 38.50 18.58
CA HIS A 322 13.69 39.73 19.11
C HIS A 322 12.35 40.09 18.41
N ALA A 323 12.20 39.78 17.12
CA ALA A 323 10.94 39.95 16.42
C ALA A 323 9.82 39.04 16.98
N LYS A 324 10.17 37.81 17.38
CA LYS A 324 9.24 36.90 18.08
C LYS A 324 8.88 37.37 19.49
N SER A 325 9.81 37.99 20.21
CA SER A 325 9.53 38.52 21.56
C SER A 325 8.70 39.81 21.53
N ALA A 326 8.82 40.61 20.46
CA ALA A 326 7.97 41.78 20.23
C ALA A 326 6.52 41.42 19.86
N SER A 327 6.31 40.33 19.10
CA SER A 327 4.96 39.87 18.74
C SER A 327 4.18 39.24 19.90
N ALA A 328 4.85 38.84 20.99
CA ALA A 328 4.19 38.27 22.16
C ALA A 328 3.63 39.33 23.14
N ARG A 329 3.84 40.63 22.88
CA ARG A 329 3.41 41.72 23.77
C ARG A 329 2.14 42.46 23.34
N HIS A 330 1.50 42.10 22.23
CA HIS A 330 0.14 42.55 21.91
C HIS A 330 -0.87 41.43 22.20
N VAL A 331 -1.15 41.21 23.48
CA VAL A 331 -2.39 40.59 23.94
C VAL A 331 -3.25 41.74 24.46
N GLU A 332 -4.22 42.18 23.67
CA GLU A 332 -5.29 43.04 24.18
C GLU A 332 -6.13 42.27 25.22
N PRO A 333 -6.53 42.91 26.32
CA PRO A 333 -7.30 42.25 27.38
C PRO A 333 -8.76 42.04 26.95
N PRO A 334 -9.43 40.98 27.44
CA PRO A 334 -10.80 40.69 27.07
C PRO A 334 -11.76 41.67 27.75
N LYS A 335 -12.61 42.35 26.96
CA LYS A 335 -13.80 43.02 27.48
C LYS A 335 -14.92 42.01 27.61
N ALA A 336 -15.40 41.84 28.84
CA ALA A 336 -16.64 41.18 29.18
C ALA A 336 -17.80 42.19 29.15
N GLU A 337 -18.99 41.68 28.81
CA GLU A 337 -20.39 42.17 28.97
C GLU A 337 -21.14 41.82 27.68
N GLY A 338 -22.28 41.13 27.63
CA GLY A 338 -23.21 40.64 28.65
C GLY A 338 -24.62 40.64 28.03
N ALA A 339 -25.28 39.47 28.03
CA ALA A 339 -26.74 39.23 27.92
C ALA A 339 -27.46 39.67 26.61
N ALA A 340 -28.57 39.10 26.11
CA ALA A 340 -29.55 38.12 26.56
C ALA A 340 -30.41 37.65 25.34
N ARG A 341 -31.01 36.43 25.46
CA ARG A 341 -32.35 35.96 24.92
C ARG A 341 -32.56 35.98 23.38
N ASP A 342 -33.30 35.07 22.71
CA ASP A 342 -34.45 34.19 22.97
C ASP A 342 -34.28 32.87 22.17
N ARG A 343 -34.59 31.66 22.67
CA ARG A 343 -35.90 30.95 22.68
C ARG A 343 -36.70 31.01 21.36
N SER A 344 -36.79 29.87 20.65
CA SER A 344 -38.09 29.31 20.25
C SER A 344 -37.97 27.82 19.95
N GLU A 345 -38.85 27.06 20.59
CA GLU A 345 -39.16 25.65 20.45
C GLU A 345 -40.08 25.39 19.24
N ASN A 346 -40.49 24.11 19.13
CA ASN A 346 -41.63 23.53 18.40
C ASN A 346 -41.36 23.04 16.98
N ASP A 347 -41.83 21.87 16.55
CA ASP A 347 -42.44 20.71 17.22
C ASP A 347 -42.50 19.60 16.15
N GLY A 348 -42.55 18.32 16.55
CA GLY A 348 -43.10 17.25 15.68
C GLY A 348 -44.62 17.43 15.46
N PRO A 349 -45.40 16.46 14.89
CA PRO A 349 -45.15 15.03 15.06
C PRO A 349 -45.80 14.05 14.01
N VAL A 350 -45.66 12.75 14.31
CA VAL A 350 -46.63 11.61 14.15
C VAL A 350 -46.88 10.91 12.79
N LEU A 351 -46.92 9.57 12.95
CA LEU A 351 -47.18 8.41 12.09
C LEU A 351 -48.55 8.35 11.37
N ARG A 352 -48.62 7.56 10.28
CA ARG A 352 -49.79 6.72 9.96
C ARG A 352 -49.46 5.54 9.01
N GLU A 353 -50.07 4.39 9.30
CA GLU A 353 -50.06 3.10 8.59
C GLU A 353 -51.09 3.01 7.42
N GLU A 354 -51.04 1.84 6.74
CA GLU A 354 -52.02 1.14 5.85
C GLU A 354 -51.70 1.22 4.32
N ALA A 355 -51.25 0.12 3.68
CA ALA A 355 -51.99 -1.01 3.05
C ALA A 355 -52.66 -0.57 1.72
N GLU A 356 -52.47 -1.16 0.53
CA GLU A 356 -52.75 -2.53 0.06
C GLU A 356 -52.11 -2.84 -1.33
N GLU A 357 -51.93 -4.14 -1.57
CA GLU A 357 -52.00 -4.96 -2.80
C GLU A 357 -51.65 -4.45 -4.21
N ALA A 358 -50.74 -5.18 -4.87
CA ALA A 358 -50.92 -5.60 -6.26
C ALA A 358 -50.17 -6.92 -6.56
N LEU A 359 -50.94 -7.96 -6.88
CA LEU A 359 -50.49 -9.22 -7.46
C LEU A 359 -49.78 -8.98 -8.81
N GLY A 360 -48.51 -9.28 -8.86
CA GLY A 360 -47.76 -9.57 -10.07
C GLY A 360 -46.50 -10.29 -9.65
N GLN A 361 -46.35 -11.56 -10.02
CA GLN A 361 -45.08 -12.27 -9.80
C GLN A 361 -43.97 -11.42 -10.43
N PRO A 362 -43.04 -10.84 -9.66
CA PRO A 362 -41.77 -10.48 -10.25
C PRO A 362 -41.12 -11.84 -10.49
N THR A 363 -40.64 -12.08 -11.70
CA THR A 363 -39.48 -12.94 -11.87
C THR A 363 -38.44 -12.37 -10.92
N ARG A 364 -38.36 -12.92 -9.68
CA ARG A 364 -37.46 -12.44 -8.65
C ARG A 364 -36.07 -12.55 -9.26
N GLU A 365 -35.51 -11.41 -9.61
CA GLU A 365 -34.12 -11.37 -10.04
C GLU A 365 -33.33 -12.00 -8.91
N LEU A 366 -32.68 -13.12 -9.23
CA LEU A 366 -31.86 -13.81 -8.26
C LEU A 366 -30.81 -12.81 -7.79
N THR A 367 -30.73 -12.65 -6.48
CA THR A 367 -29.64 -11.90 -5.86
C THR A 367 -28.32 -12.48 -6.37
N GLN A 368 -27.28 -11.67 -6.41
CA GLN A 368 -25.95 -12.11 -6.83
C GLN A 368 -25.49 -13.35 -6.03
N GLU A 369 -25.90 -13.42 -4.77
CA GLU A 369 -25.71 -14.57 -3.88
C GLU A 369 -26.47 -15.83 -4.34
N GLU A 370 -27.74 -15.71 -4.74
CA GLU A 370 -28.52 -16.83 -5.24
C GLU A 370 -28.02 -17.34 -6.61
N ARG A 371 -27.51 -16.45 -7.47
CA ARG A 371 -26.88 -16.85 -8.74
C ARG A 371 -25.60 -17.66 -8.50
N PHE A 372 -24.77 -17.24 -7.56
CA PHE A 372 -23.57 -17.96 -7.14
C PHE A 372 -23.90 -19.35 -6.57
N LEU A 373 -24.85 -19.43 -5.62
CA LEU A 373 -25.26 -20.71 -5.03
C LEU A 373 -25.83 -21.68 -6.07
N ARG A 374 -26.53 -21.15 -7.08
CA ARG A 374 -27.07 -21.94 -8.20
C ARG A 374 -25.97 -22.45 -9.12
N ALA A 375 -24.97 -21.62 -9.44
CA ALA A 375 -23.81 -22.02 -10.25
C ALA A 375 -23.00 -23.13 -9.58
N MET A 376 -22.73 -23.00 -8.28
CA MET A 376 -22.03 -24.03 -7.48
C MET A 376 -22.83 -25.34 -7.41
N ARG A 377 -24.14 -25.26 -7.23
CA ARG A 377 -25.02 -26.44 -7.19
C ARG A 377 -25.08 -27.19 -8.53
N ASN A 378 -24.95 -26.48 -9.65
CA ASN A 378 -24.98 -27.06 -10.99
C ASN A 378 -23.66 -27.76 -11.39
N GLY A 379 -22.55 -27.48 -10.69
CA GLY A 379 -21.23 -28.10 -10.92
C GLY A 379 -20.98 -29.40 -10.15
N LEU A 380 -21.91 -29.84 -9.30
CA LEU A 380 -21.78 -31.09 -8.54
C LEU A 380 -22.28 -32.29 -9.36
N PRO A 381 -21.61 -33.47 -9.29
CA PRO A 381 -22.12 -34.70 -9.90
C PRO A 381 -23.52 -35.01 -9.37
N LYS A 382 -24.48 -35.26 -10.27
CA LYS A 382 -25.82 -35.71 -9.88
C LYS A 382 -25.69 -37.07 -9.20
N ILE A 383 -25.97 -37.14 -7.90
CA ILE A 383 -26.10 -38.41 -7.19
C ILE A 383 -27.38 -39.07 -7.73
N GLN A 384 -27.23 -40.04 -8.63
CA GLN A 384 -28.32 -40.94 -8.99
C GLN A 384 -28.58 -41.86 -7.80
N GLY A 385 -29.59 -41.53 -7.01
CA GLY A 385 -30.13 -42.44 -6.00
C GLY A 385 -30.76 -43.64 -6.68
N GLY A 386 -29.99 -44.72 -6.81
CA GLY A 386 -30.51 -46.03 -7.19
C GLY A 386 -31.47 -46.54 -6.11
N ARG A 387 -32.76 -46.60 -6.44
CA ARG A 387 -33.70 -47.51 -5.77
C ARG A 387 -33.44 -48.91 -6.32
N THR A 388 -32.70 -49.74 -5.59
CA THR A 388 -32.86 -51.18 -5.69
C THR A 388 -33.96 -51.58 -4.71
N GLY A 389 -35.16 -51.78 -5.25
CA GLY A 389 -36.25 -52.45 -4.56
C GLY A 389 -35.91 -53.92 -4.36
N VAL A 390 -36.35 -54.42 -3.20
CA VAL A 390 -36.35 -55.83 -2.79
C VAL A 390 -37.12 -56.70 -3.77
#